data_AF-A0A372GM90-F1
#
_entry.id   AF-A0A372GM90-F1
#
_cell.length_a   1.000
_cell.length_b   1.000
_cell.length_c   1.000
_cell.angle_alpha   90.00
_cell.angle_beta   90.00
_cell.angle_gamma   90.00
#
_symmetry.space_group_name_H-M   'P 1'
#
loop_
_entity.id
_entity.type
_entity.pdbx_description
1 polymer ?
#
loop_
_entity_poly.entity_id
_entity_poly.type
_entity_poly.pdbx_seq_one_letter_code
_entity_poly.pdbx_strand_id
1 'polypeptide(L)'
;MDTDARRPEPALRPANGTPVGGRKPPRVRIIPGGPILVEGPVEVVLDDGATVTSDRFLVALCACRRSRAFPFCDTSHRRRVRTTPPDGETPA
;
A
#
# COMPACT_ATOMS: atom_id res chain seq x y z
N MET A 1 -14.35 -2.52 -43.05
CA MET A 1 -13.10 -2.35 -42.27
C MET A 1 -13.55 -2.26 -40.82
N ASP A 2 -13.49 -3.40 -40.15
CA ASP A 2 -14.13 -3.69 -38.88
C ASP A 2 -13.66 -2.76 -37.75
N THR A 3 -14.64 -2.32 -36.98
CA THR A 3 -14.56 -1.51 -35.77
C THR A 3 -13.70 -2.21 -34.72
N ASP A 4 -12.52 -1.67 -34.38
CA ASP A 4 -11.78 -2.06 -33.17
C ASP A 4 -12.55 -1.55 -31.94
N ALA A 5 -13.57 -2.33 -31.57
CA ALA A 5 -14.36 -2.14 -30.38
C ALA A 5 -13.47 -2.43 -29.16
N ARG A 6 -12.83 -1.37 -28.67
CA ARG A 6 -12.17 -1.25 -27.37
C ARG A 6 -12.84 -2.14 -26.33
N ARG A 7 -12.22 -3.29 -26.02
CA ARG A 7 -12.74 -4.27 -25.07
C ARG A 7 -12.86 -3.59 -23.70
N PRO A 8 -14.06 -3.51 -23.07
CA PRO A 8 -14.17 -2.96 -21.73
C PRO A 8 -13.39 -3.85 -20.76
N GLU A 9 -12.52 -3.24 -19.96
CA GLU A 9 -11.83 -3.93 -18.87
C GLU A 9 -12.89 -4.51 -17.92
N PRO A 10 -12.74 -5.77 -17.46
CA PRO A 10 -13.72 -6.34 -16.56
C PRO A 10 -13.70 -5.54 -15.26
N ALA A 11 -14.73 -4.72 -15.06
CA ALA A 11 -15.01 -4.12 -13.78
C ALA A 11 -15.08 -5.26 -12.76
N LEU A 12 -14.08 -5.33 -11.87
CA LEU A 12 -14.08 -6.25 -10.75
C LEU A 12 -15.36 -5.98 -9.95
N ARG A 13 -16.38 -6.80 -10.20
CA ARG A 13 -17.58 -6.87 -9.38
C ARG A 13 -17.14 -7.44 -8.04
N PRO A 14 -17.47 -6.81 -6.89
CA PRO A 14 -17.29 -7.50 -5.63
C PRO A 14 -18.19 -8.74 -5.66
N ALA A 15 -17.60 -9.91 -5.43
CA ALA A 15 -18.37 -11.11 -5.16
C ALA A 15 -19.14 -10.85 -3.86
N ASN A 16 -20.44 -10.65 -3.96
CA ASN A 16 -21.34 -10.76 -2.81
C ASN A 16 -21.45 -12.24 -2.44
N GLY A 17 -20.35 -12.81 -1.94
CA GLY A 17 -20.38 -14.07 -1.24
C GLY A 17 -21.02 -13.82 0.11
N THR A 18 -22.12 -14.51 0.41
CA THR A 18 -22.68 -14.54 1.76
C THR A 18 -21.57 -15.00 2.71
N PRO A 19 -21.14 -14.18 3.69
CA PRO A 19 -20.07 -14.58 4.59
C PRO A 19 -20.54 -15.77 5.42
N VAL A 20 -19.91 -16.93 5.20
CA VAL A 20 -20.12 -18.14 5.99
C VAL A 20 -19.38 -17.94 7.31
N GLY A 21 -20.09 -17.49 8.35
CA GLY A 21 -19.58 -17.42 9.72
C GLY A 21 -18.98 -16.06 10.15
N GLY A 22 -19.73 -15.33 10.97
CA GLY A 22 -19.27 -14.74 12.23
C GLY A 22 -18.19 -13.65 12.31
N ARG A 23 -17.55 -13.19 11.23
CA ARG A 23 -16.66 -12.01 11.32
C ARG A 23 -16.66 -11.20 10.04
N LYS A 24 -16.82 -9.87 10.17
CA LYS A 24 -16.70 -8.95 9.04
C LYS A 24 -15.31 -9.13 8.40
N PRO A 25 -15.20 -9.20 7.07
CA PRO A 25 -13.89 -9.31 6.42
C PRO A 25 -13.03 -8.11 6.84
N PRO A 26 -11.72 -8.33 7.09
CA PRO A 26 -10.82 -7.24 7.43
C PRO A 26 -10.77 -6.26 6.25
N ARG A 27 -10.88 -4.96 6.54
CA ARG A 27 -10.78 -3.96 5.47
C ARG A 27 -9.33 -3.73 5.10
N VAL A 28 -9.10 -3.68 3.80
CA VAL A 28 -7.81 -3.33 3.19
C VAL A 28 -8.01 -2.07 2.35
N ARG A 29 -7.16 -1.06 2.54
CA ARG A 29 -7.17 0.18 1.75
C ARG A 29 -5.81 0.39 1.11
N ILE A 30 -5.78 0.52 -0.20
CA ILE A 30 -4.57 0.84 -0.95
C ILE A 30 -4.52 2.36 -1.12
N ILE A 31 -3.45 3.00 -0.63
CA ILE A 31 -3.24 4.43 -0.78
C ILE A 31 -2.30 4.67 -1.98
N PRO A 32 -2.72 5.41 -3.03
CA PRO A 32 -1.83 5.74 -4.15
C PRO A 32 -0.55 6.43 -3.67
N GLY A 33 0.61 5.87 -4.00
CA GLY A 33 1.92 6.37 -3.55
C GLY A 33 2.19 6.21 -2.05
N GLY A 34 1.30 5.56 -1.31
CA GLY A 34 1.36 5.38 0.14
C GLY A 34 1.38 3.91 0.56
N PRO A 35 1.16 3.63 1.86
CA PRO A 35 1.08 2.28 2.39
C PRO A 35 -0.23 1.58 2.04
N ILE A 36 -0.26 0.26 2.23
CA ILE A 36 -1.49 -0.53 2.30
C ILE A 36 -1.94 -0.53 3.75
N LEU A 37 -3.15 -0.04 4.03
CA LEU A 37 -3.73 -0.05 5.37
C LEU A 37 -4.58 -1.30 5.56
N VAL A 38 -4.34 -2.06 6.62
CA VAL A 38 -5.05 -3.30 6.95
C VAL A 38 -5.64 -3.18 8.35
N GLU A 39 -6.94 -3.46 8.50
CA GLU A 39 -7.55 -3.63 9.82
C GLU A 39 -6.96 -4.86 10.51
N GLY A 40 -6.35 -4.67 11.67
CA GLY A 40 -5.63 -5.72 12.40
C GLY A 40 -6.46 -6.41 13.49
N PRO A 41 -5.84 -7.31 14.28
CA PRO A 41 -4.43 -7.71 14.23
C PRO A 41 -4.07 -8.44 12.93
N VAL A 42 -2.79 -8.43 12.54
CA VAL A 42 -2.31 -9.09 11.31
C VAL A 42 -1.08 -9.94 11.58
N GLU A 43 -0.98 -11.02 10.80
CA GLU A 43 0.22 -11.80 10.59
C GLU A 43 0.66 -11.61 9.13
N VAL A 44 1.93 -11.29 8.90
CA VAL A 44 2.50 -11.03 7.57
C VAL A 44 3.56 -12.08 7.30
N VAL A 45 3.35 -12.85 6.24
CA VAL A 45 4.32 -13.83 5.72
C VAL A 45 5.08 -13.18 4.56
N LEU A 46 6.40 -13.21 4.63
CA LEU A 46 7.31 -12.70 3.61
C LEU A 46 7.68 -13.78 2.59
N ASP A 47 8.33 -13.37 1.51
CA ASP A 47 8.77 -14.26 0.43
C ASP A 47 9.89 -15.22 0.86
N ASP A 48 10.70 -14.83 1.84
CA ASP A 48 11.70 -15.67 2.49
C ASP A 48 11.09 -16.66 3.52
N GLY A 49 9.77 -16.63 3.71
CA GLY A 49 9.04 -17.44 4.68
C GLY A 49 9.08 -16.90 6.11
N ALA A 50 9.70 -15.74 6.36
CA ALA A 50 9.66 -15.11 7.67
C ALA A 50 8.25 -14.56 7.97
N THR A 51 7.84 -14.70 9.22
CA THR A 51 6.55 -14.21 9.72
C THR A 51 6.75 -13.11 10.73
N VAL A 52 6.05 -11.98 10.54
CA VAL A 52 5.99 -10.90 11.52
C VAL A 52 4.54 -10.57 11.88
N THR A 53 4.31 -10.25 13.15
CA THR A 53 2.96 -9.99 13.68
C THR A 53 2.83 -8.54 14.13
N SER A 54 1.60 -8.03 14.06
CA SER A 54 1.23 -6.75 14.65
C SER A 54 -0.16 -6.85 15.27
N ASP A 55 -0.26 -6.51 16.55
CA ASP A 55 -1.49 -6.48 17.35
C ASP A 55 -2.32 -5.20 17.17
N ARG A 56 -1.80 -4.21 16.44
CA ARG A 56 -2.45 -2.92 16.21
C ARG A 56 -3.76 -3.09 15.44
N PHE A 57 -4.78 -2.31 15.81
CA PHE A 57 -6.08 -2.28 15.13
C PHE A 57 -6.01 -1.79 13.67
N LEU A 58 -4.98 -1.03 13.30
CA LEU A 58 -4.71 -0.60 11.93
C LEU A 58 -3.21 -0.68 11.67
N VAL A 59 -2.84 -1.41 10.62
CA VAL A 59 -1.44 -1.67 10.25
C VAL A 59 -1.17 -1.09 8.89
N ALA A 60 -0.06 -0.36 8.76
CA ALA A 60 0.40 0.19 7.50
C ALA A 60 1.53 -0.67 6.93
N LEU A 61 1.27 -1.40 5.85
CA LEU A 61 2.25 -2.22 5.14
C LEU A 61 2.95 -1.39 4.04
N CYS A 62 4.24 -1.61 3.89
CA CYS A 62 5.07 -0.91 2.94
C CYS A 62 4.81 -1.42 1.51
N ALA A 63 4.32 -0.54 0.63
CA ALA A 63 4.21 -0.82 -0.79
C ALA A 63 5.44 -0.36 -1.61
N CYS A 64 6.31 0.48 -1.03
CA CYS A 64 7.41 1.13 -1.76
C CYS A 64 8.79 0.46 -1.59
N ARG A 65 8.91 -0.53 -0.69
CA ARG A 65 10.16 -1.21 -0.30
C ARG A 65 11.31 -0.30 0.17
N ARG A 66 11.04 0.97 0.51
CA ARG A 66 12.04 1.90 1.08
C ARG A 66 12.10 1.88 2.61
N SER A 67 11.18 1.16 3.26
CA SER A 67 11.11 1.13 4.72
C SER A 67 12.29 0.41 5.33
N ARG A 68 12.87 0.98 6.38
CA ARG A 68 13.89 0.31 7.22
C ARG A 68 13.27 -0.70 8.19
N ALA A 69 11.96 -0.61 8.40
CA ALA A 69 11.17 -1.52 9.22
C ALA A 69 10.28 -2.41 8.36
N PHE A 70 10.74 -2.79 7.16
CA PHE A 70 9.99 -3.68 6.27
C PHE A 70 9.59 -4.96 7.03
N PRO A 71 8.32 -5.42 6.94
CA PRO A 71 7.27 -5.02 5.99
C PRO A 71 6.40 -3.82 6.39
N PHE A 72 6.62 -3.21 7.55
CA PHE A 72 5.82 -2.07 8.01
C PHE A 72 6.25 -0.75 7.36
N CYS A 73 5.32 0.19 7.23
CA CYS A 73 5.59 1.52 6.69
C CYS A 73 6.16 2.45 7.77
N ASP A 74 7.36 2.99 7.53
CA ASP A 74 8.06 3.97 8.37
C ASP A 74 8.03 5.40 7.77
N THR A 75 7.08 5.67 6.88
CA THR A 75 6.94 6.90 6.08
C THR A 75 7.99 7.15 4.99
N SER A 76 8.93 6.21 4.75
CA SER A 76 9.93 6.30 3.66
C SER A 76 9.33 6.37 2.25
N HIS A 77 8.01 6.17 2.10
CA HIS A 77 7.32 6.40 0.83
C HIS A 77 7.29 7.89 0.42
N ARG A 78 7.37 8.83 1.37
CA ARG A 78 7.35 10.27 1.08
C ARG A 78 8.60 10.67 0.28
N ARG A 79 8.43 11.41 -0.82
CA ARG A 79 9.56 11.99 -1.56
C ARG A 79 10.32 12.94 -0.63
N ARG A 80 11.63 12.71 -0.47
CA ARG A 80 12.51 13.70 0.15
C ARG A 80 12.77 14.77 -0.91
N VAL A 81 12.09 15.91 -0.83
CA VAL A 81 12.47 17.08 -1.64
C VAL A 81 13.76 17.60 -1.01
N ARG A 82 14.89 17.40 -1.68
CA ARG A 82 16.08 18.20 -1.40
C ARG A 82 15.78 19.59 -1.94
N THR A 83 15.60 20.56 -1.07
CA THR A 83 15.79 21.96 -1.44
C THR A 83 17.28 22.14 -1.70
N THR A 84 17.68 22.00 -2.97
CA THR A 84 18.94 22.61 -3.42
C THR A 84 18.70 24.12 -3.31
N PRO A 85 19.50 24.88 -2.55
CA PRO A 85 19.49 26.33 -2.66
C PRO A 85 19.72 26.66 -4.15
N PRO A 86 19.01 27.64 -4.75
CA PRO A 86 19.29 28.01 -6.13
C PRO A 86 20.79 28.34 -6.23
N ASP A 87 21.46 27.72 -7.21
CA ASP A 87 22.86 27.98 -7.47
C ASP A 87 23.04 29.47 -7.78
N GLY A 88 23.76 30.19 -6.92
CA GLY A 88 24.37 31.47 -7.30
C GLY A 88 23.90 32.73 -6.60
N GLU A 89 23.80 32.77 -5.26
CA GLU A 89 23.96 34.04 -4.55
C GLU A 89 25.13 33.94 -3.56
N THR A 90 26.27 34.48 -3.99
CA THR A 90 27.39 34.78 -3.09
C THR A 90 26.92 35.89 -2.15
N PRO A 91 26.91 35.71 -0.82
CA PRO A 91 26.62 36.83 0.08
C PRO A 91 27.75 37.85 -0.05
N ALA A 92 27.35 39.11 -0.31
CA ALA A 92 28.23 40.27 -0.31
C ALA A 92 28.74 40.63 1.09
#